data_AF-A0A2E4MYK1-F1
#
_entry.id   AF-A0A2E4MYK1-F1
#
_cell.length_a   1.000
_cell.length_b   1.000
_cell.length_c   1.000
_cell.angle_alpha   90.00
_cell.angle_beta   90.00
_cell.angle_gamma   90.00
#
_symmetry.space_group_name_H-M   'P 1'
#
loop_
_entity.id
_entity.type
_entity.pdbx_description
1 polymer ?
#
loop_
_entity_poly.entity_id
_entity_poly.type
_entity_poly.pdbx_seq_one_letter_code
_entity_poly.pdbx_strand_id
1 'polypeptide(L)' 'MRTYNIYESDLSDTTAADKLGLPVKQVSKTLVALYAKKEILLACIPADAELDLKSLA' A
#
# COMPACT_ATOMS: atom_id res chain seq x y z
N MET A 1 -10.92 11.07 -7.46
CA MET A 1 -10.47 10.63 -6.13
C MET A 1 -11.69 10.15 -5.36
N ARG A 2 -11.71 8.89 -4.90
CA ARG A 2 -12.81 8.34 -4.08
C ARG A 2 -12.45 8.46 -2.60
N THR A 3 -13.43 8.68 -1.75
CA THR A 3 -13.25 8.79 -0.29
C THR A 3 -14.13 7.76 0.40
N TYR A 4 -13.68 7.26 1.54
CA TYR A 4 -14.43 6.32 2.38
C TYR A 4 -14.13 6.59 3.85
N ASN A 5 -15.01 6.14 4.75
CA ASN A 5 -14.81 6.33 6.19
C ASN A 5 -13.67 5.43 6.70
N ILE A 6 -12.61 6.05 7.22
CA ILE A 6 -11.44 5.35 7.74
C ILE A 6 -11.68 5.00 9.21
N TYR A 7 -11.44 3.75 9.56
CA TYR A 7 -11.34 3.31 10.94
C TYR A 7 -9.87 3.03 11.18
N GLU A 8 -9.18 3.84 11.98
CA GLU A 8 -7.73 3.74 12.18
C GLU A 8 -7.30 2.38 12.77
N SER A 9 -8.22 1.70 13.45
CA SER A 9 -8.01 0.35 13.99
C SER A 9 -7.97 -0.75 12.92
N ASP A 10 -8.43 -0.45 11.69
CA ASP A 10 -8.46 -1.39 10.58
C ASP A 10 -8.02 -0.71 9.28
N LEU A 11 -6.71 -0.73 9.06
CA LEU A 11 -6.01 -0.24 7.88
C LEU A 11 -5.49 -1.39 7.01
N SER A 12 -6.14 -2.55 7.09
CA SER A 12 -5.73 -3.71 6.30
C SER A 12 -5.91 -3.47 4.80
N ASP A 13 -5.08 -4.15 4.01
CA ASP A 13 -5.02 -4.01 2.55
C ASP A 13 -6.36 -4.33 1.87
N THR A 14 -7.16 -5.21 2.46
CA THR A 14 -8.48 -5.63 1.95
C THR A 14 -9.58 -4.64 2.31
N THR A 15 -9.52 -4.00 3.48
CA THR A 15 -10.57 -3.09 3.98
C THR A 15 -10.79 -1.90 3.06
N ALA A 16 -9.73 -1.36 2.46
CA ALA A 16 -9.86 -0.26 1.50
C ALA A 16 -10.59 -0.69 0.22
N ALA A 17 -10.28 -1.88 -0.31
CA ALA A 17 -10.92 -2.42 -1.50
C ALA A 17 -12.42 -2.70 -1.29
N ASP A 18 -12.75 -3.32 -0.15
CA ASP A 18 -14.13 -3.62 0.23
C ASP A 18 -14.96 -2.34 0.39
N LYS A 19 -14.44 -1.34 1.11
CA LYS A 19 -15.14 -0.05 1.30
C LYS A 19 -15.30 0.75 0.01
N LEU A 20 -14.39 0.57 -0.95
CA LEU A 20 -14.45 1.23 -2.25
C LEU A 20 -15.28 0.44 -3.28
N GLY A 21 -15.62 -0.82 -3.01
CA GLY A 21 -16.32 -1.71 -3.94
C GLY A 21 -15.48 -2.03 -5.18
N LEU A 22 -14.16 -2.15 -5.03
CA LEU A 22 -13.23 -2.40 -6.13
C LEU A 22 -12.49 -3.71 -5.95
N PRO A 23 -12.07 -4.39 -7.04
CA PRO A 23 -11.09 -5.45 -6.96
C PRO A 23 -9.81 -4.96 -6.26
N VAL A 24 -9.24 -5.74 -5.35
CA VAL A 24 -8.05 -5.36 -4.56
C VAL A 24 -6.86 -4.93 -5.42
N LYS A 25 -6.71 -5.52 -6.60
CA LYS A 25 -5.66 -5.17 -7.59
C LYS A 25 -5.80 -3.77 -8.19
N GLN A 26 -6.96 -3.12 -8.05
CA GLN A 26 -7.22 -1.74 -8.47
C GLN A 26 -7.00 -0.73 -7.33
N VAL A 27 -6.69 -1.21 -6.13
CA VAL A 27 -6.31 -0.40 -4.98
C VAL A 27 -4.79 -0.48 -4.83
N SER A 28 -4.15 0.66 -4.59
CA SER A 28 -2.71 0.74 -4.38
C SER A 28 -2.39 1.30 -3.01
N LYS A 29 -1.29 0.82 -2.42
CA LYS A 29 -0.68 1.39 -1.22
C LYS A 29 0.62 2.08 -1.58
N THR A 30 0.89 3.18 -0.88
CA THR A 30 2.16 3.90 -0.96
C THR A 30 3.01 3.53 0.25
N LEU A 31 4.14 2.89 0.01
CA LEU A 31 5.11 2.52 1.04
C LEU A 31 6.29 3.48 1.03
N VAL A 32 6.77 3.80 2.23
CA VAL A 32 8.01 4.54 2.45
C VAL A 32 8.96 3.62 3.19
N ALA A 33 10.09 3.30 2.58
CA ALA A 33 11.11 2.42 3.14
C ALA A 33 12.45 3.16 3.26
N LEU A 34 13.23 2.78 4.27
CA LEU A 34 14.62 3.18 4.37
C LEU A 34 15.47 2.18 3.59
N TYR A 35 16.23 2.68 2.63
CA TYR A 35 17.18 1.94 1.81
C TYR A 35 18.62 2.37 2.13
N ALA A 36 19.55 1.42 2.10
CA ALA A 36 20.98 1.65 2.34
C ALA A 36 21.30 2.63 3.49
N LYS A 37 22.33 3.48 3.35
CA LYS A 37 22.77 4.44 4.39
C LYS A 37 21.82 5.64 4.53
N LYS A 38 20.54 5.39 4.83
CA LYS A 38 19.46 6.38 5.07
C LYS A 38 18.86 7.03 3.81
N GLU A 39 18.90 6.35 2.67
CA GLU A 39 18.13 6.78 1.51
C GLU A 39 16.66 6.41 1.70
N ILE A 40 15.75 7.20 1.13
CA ILE A 40 14.31 6.94 1.21
C ILE A 40 13.87 6.37 -0.14
N LEU A 41 13.17 5.24 -0.08
CA LEU A 41 12.49 4.65 -1.21
C LEU A 41 10.98 4.85 -1.05
N LEU A 42 10.34 5.32 -2.12
CA LEU A 42 8.90 5.47 -2.20
C LEU A 42 8.35 4.52 -3.27
N ALA A 43 7.46 3.62 -2.88
CA ALA A 43 6.90 2.60 -3.77
C ALA A 43 5.38 2.65 -3.78
N CYS A 44 4.77 2.69 -4.96
CA CYS A 44 3.33 2.54 -5.14
C CYS A 44 3.06 1.16 -5.72
N ILE A 45 2.43 0.28 -4.94
CA ILE A 45 2.20 -1.12 -5.30
C ILE A 45 0.72 -1.50 -5.09
N PRO A 46 0.20 -2.55 -5.75
CA PRO A 46 -1.13 -3.08 -5.45
C PRO A 46 -1.30 -3.39 -3.96
N ALA A 47 -2.51 -3.22 -3.44
CA ALA A 47 -2.79 -3.41 -2.01
C ALA A 47 -2.46 -4.84 -1.55
N ASP A 48 -2.74 -5.85 -2.37
CA ASP A 48 -2.48 -7.27 -2.11
C ASP A 48 -1.01 -7.70 -2.37
N ALA A 49 -0.13 -6.78 -2.76
CA ALA A 49 1.28 -7.07 -3.01
C ALA A 49 2.17 -6.71 -1.82
N GLU A 50 3.34 -7.34 -1.76
CA GLU A 50 4.40 -7.01 -0.81
C GLU A 50 5.63 -6.44 -1.55
N LEU A 51 6.38 -5.57 -0.86
CA LEU A 51 7.60 -5.00 -1.39
C LEU A 51 8.78 -5.96 -1.13
N ASP A 52 9.35 -6.53 -2.19
CA ASP A 52 10.57 -7.34 -2.09
C ASP A 52 11.83 -6.47 -2.13
N LEU A 53 12.35 -6.12 -0.95
CA LEU A 53 13.55 -5.29 -0.80
C LEU A 53 14.82 -5.92 -1.40
N LYS A 54 14.89 -7.25 -1.61
CA LYS A 54 16.06 -7.90 -2.20
C LYS A 54 16.10 -7.71 -3.72
N SER A 55 14.93 -7.70 -4.36
CA SER A 55 14.82 -7.46 -5.81
C SER A 55 15.17 -6.03 -6.23
N LEU A 56 15.14 -5.08 -5.27
CA LEU A 56 15.48 -3.68 -5.47
C LEU A 56 16.98 -3.37 -5.36
N ALA A 57 17.82 -4.35 -4.98
CA ALA A 57 19.25 -4.20 -4.74
C ALA A 57 20.13 -4.77 -5.86
#